data_AF-A0A087T048-F1
#
_entry.id   AF-A0A087T048-F1
#
_cell.length_a   1.000
_cell.length_b   1.000
_cell.length_c   1.000
_cell.angle_alpha   90.00
_cell.angle_beta   90.00
_cell.angle_gamma   90.00
#
_symmetry.space_group_name_H-M   'P 1'
#
loop_
_entity.id
_entity.type
_entity.pdbx_description
1 polymer ?
#
loop_
_entity_poly.entity_id
_entity_poly.type
_entity_poly.pdbx_seq_one_letter_code
_entity_poly.pdbx_strand_id
1 'polypeptide(L)'
;MEDSVSVLKFAECRAREISSLAEEIACKASKLTVQRLPYYMRRRAASHNPKRVPRKLREHCKAHLAKSTKKSKKHRDKPKSLLEEYNRRQSNFLWLETHLWHAKRFHMEKKWGYTLPICSTEKSFKASYKAAAKHTLLFDLSYYCCIELRGPEKQLLTKLTYLTDACTGKYVCLNIIKHLESVSY
;
A
#
# COMPACT_ATOMS: atom_id res chain seq x y z
N MET A 1 54.81 -22.91 -28.91
CA MET A 1 53.67 -23.20 -29.80
C MET A 1 52.42 -22.76 -29.05
N GLU A 2 52.29 -21.46 -28.83
CA GLU A 2 51.62 -20.47 -29.68
C GLU A 2 50.14 -20.42 -29.30
N ASP A 3 49.82 -19.51 -28.36
CA ASP A 3 48.48 -19.18 -27.89
C ASP A 3 47.67 -18.54 -29.01
N SER A 4 47.29 -19.33 -30.02
CA SER A 4 46.52 -18.85 -31.16
C SER A 4 45.07 -18.62 -30.75
N VAL A 5 44.68 -17.36 -30.51
CA VAL A 5 43.28 -17.00 -30.23
C VAL A 5 42.48 -17.01 -31.54
N SER A 6 41.36 -17.74 -31.55
CA SER A 6 40.40 -17.70 -32.66
C SER A 6 39.73 -16.33 -32.72
N VAL A 7 40.16 -15.50 -33.68
CA VAL A 7 39.73 -14.10 -33.85
C VAL A 7 38.21 -13.99 -34.02
N LEU A 8 37.61 -14.87 -34.82
CA LEU A 8 36.17 -14.85 -35.08
C LEU A 8 35.36 -15.15 -33.81
N LYS A 9 35.76 -16.16 -33.04
CA LYS A 9 35.10 -16.51 -31.78
C LYS A 9 35.24 -15.39 -30.74
N PHE A 10 36.42 -14.77 -30.68
CA PHE A 10 36.65 -13.62 -29.79
C PHE A 10 35.77 -12.42 -30.18
N ALA A 11 35.73 -12.08 -31.47
CA ALA A 11 34.92 -10.99 -31.99
C ALA A 11 33.42 -11.21 -31.72
N GLU A 12 32.93 -12.44 -31.91
CA GLU A 12 31.53 -12.79 -31.65
C GLU A 12 31.15 -12.66 -30.16
N CYS A 13 32.00 -13.14 -29.24
CA CYS A 13 31.81 -12.94 -27.80
C CYS A 13 31.80 -11.45 -27.43
N ARG A 14 32.77 -10.67 -27.94
CA ARG A 14 32.87 -9.24 -27.65
C ARG A 14 31.74 -8.42 -28.26
N ALA A 15 31.25 -8.79 -29.44
CA ALA A 15 30.10 -8.13 -30.04
C ALA A 15 28.87 -8.23 -29.14
N ARG A 16 28.58 -9.42 -28.59
CA ARG A 16 27.47 -9.61 -27.64
C ARG A 16 27.64 -8.77 -26.37
N GLU A 17 28.85 -8.76 -25.79
CA GLU A 17 29.16 -7.97 -24.60
C GLU A 17 28.97 -6.47 -24.85
N ILE A 18 29.51 -5.96 -25.96
CA ILE A 18 29.42 -4.55 -26.35
C ILE A 18 27.97 -4.15 -26.60
N SER A 19 27.19 -4.98 -27.31
CA SER A 19 25.76 -4.75 -27.54
C SER A 19 24.98 -4.69 -26.23
N SER A 20 25.17 -5.67 -25.34
CA SER A 20 24.50 -5.71 -24.03
C SER A 20 24.87 -4.49 -23.17
N LEU A 21 26.14 -4.09 -23.17
CA LEU A 21 26.61 -2.90 -22.46
C LEU A 21 26.00 -1.62 -23.03
N ALA A 22 25.96 -1.49 -24.36
CA ALA A 22 25.40 -0.33 -25.03
C ALA A 22 23.90 -0.16 -24.73
N GLU A 23 23.13 -1.24 -24.73
CA GLU A 23 21.70 -1.24 -24.36
C GLU A 23 21.48 -0.80 -22.91
N GLU A 24 22.27 -1.34 -21.99
CA GLU A 24 22.21 -0.99 -20.56
C GLU A 24 22.57 0.48 -20.30
N ILE A 25 23.59 0.99 -20.98
CA ILE A 25 23.98 2.41 -20.91
C ILE A 25 22.88 3.28 -21.49
N ALA A 26 22.37 2.97 -22.69
CA ALA A 26 21.32 3.75 -23.35
C ALA A 26 20.06 3.88 -22.47
N CYS A 27 19.65 2.79 -21.81
CA CYS A 27 18.51 2.79 -20.88
C CYS A 27 18.69 3.72 -19.67
N LYS A 28 19.94 3.97 -19.26
CA LYS A 28 20.34 4.75 -18.07
C LYS A 28 20.79 6.18 -18.37
N ALA A 29 21.30 6.44 -19.57
CA ALA A 29 21.98 7.68 -19.94
C ALA A 29 21.04 8.87 -20.21
N SER A 30 19.84 8.63 -20.78
CA SER A 30 18.95 9.72 -21.24
C SER A 30 17.99 10.28 -20.17
N LYS A 31 17.97 9.69 -18.98
CA LYS A 31 16.97 10.01 -17.95
C LYS A 31 17.52 10.99 -16.92
N LEU A 32 16.73 12.01 -16.58
CA LEU A 32 17.02 12.85 -15.42
C LEU A 32 17.21 11.95 -14.19
N THR A 33 18.07 12.34 -13.25
CA THR A 33 18.35 11.51 -12.05
C THR A 33 17.08 11.10 -11.30
N VAL A 34 16.06 11.95 -11.28
CA VAL A 34 14.75 11.64 -10.68
C VAL A 34 13.94 10.59 -11.45
N GLN A 35 14.15 10.47 -12.76
CA GLN A 35 13.51 9.48 -13.63
C GLN A 35 14.22 8.11 -13.57
N ARG A 36 15.48 8.05 -13.12
CA ARG A 36 16.20 6.78 -12.90
C ARG A 36 15.64 5.96 -11.74
N LEU A 37 14.91 6.59 -10.82
CA LEU A 37 14.24 5.91 -9.70
C LEU A 37 13.17 4.92 -10.21
N PRO A 38 12.93 3.79 -9.52
CA PRO A 38 11.77 2.94 -9.77
C PRO A 38 10.46 3.75 -9.67
N TYR A 39 9.44 3.40 -10.46
CA TYR A 39 8.23 4.21 -10.60
C TYR A 39 7.55 4.50 -9.24
N TYR A 40 7.48 3.51 -8.34
CA TYR A 40 6.85 3.62 -7.02
C TYR A 40 7.63 4.52 -6.03
N MET A 41 8.91 4.81 -6.33
CA MET A 41 9.72 5.78 -5.58
C MET A 41 9.64 7.19 -6.16
N ARG A 42 9.13 7.37 -7.39
CA ARG A 42 9.09 8.69 -8.04
C ARG A 42 8.04 9.58 -7.37
N ARG A 43 8.42 10.83 -7.11
CA ARG A 43 7.52 11.86 -6.55
C ARG A 43 7.49 13.06 -7.49
N ARG A 44 6.30 13.50 -7.89
CA ARG A 44 6.11 14.67 -8.77
C ARG A 44 6.76 15.94 -8.20
N ALA A 45 6.69 16.12 -6.89
CA ALA A 45 7.26 17.29 -6.20
C ALA A 45 8.81 17.28 -6.09
N ALA A 46 9.50 16.25 -6.61
CA ALA A 46 10.96 16.19 -6.59
C ALA A 46 11.63 17.33 -7.38
N SER A 47 10.97 17.84 -8.42
CA SER A 47 11.42 18.99 -9.21
C SER A 47 11.42 20.30 -8.43
N HIS A 48 10.59 20.44 -7.39
CA HIS A 48 10.48 21.66 -6.58
C HIS A 48 11.18 21.55 -5.23
N ASN A 49 11.26 20.34 -4.66
CA ASN A 49 11.86 20.10 -3.35
C ASN A 49 12.79 18.88 -3.40
N PRO A 50 14.13 19.08 -3.34
CA PRO A 50 15.12 18.00 -3.36
C PRO A 50 15.00 17.05 -2.16
N LYS A 51 14.32 17.43 -1.06
CA LYS A 51 14.09 16.53 0.08
C LYS A 51 13.15 15.37 -0.26
N ARG A 52 12.45 15.40 -1.40
CA ARG A 52 11.54 14.35 -1.88
C ARG A 52 12.24 13.19 -2.61
N VAL A 53 13.56 13.25 -2.75
CA VAL A 53 14.39 12.15 -3.30
C VAL A 53 15.34 11.56 -2.24
N PRO A 54 15.87 10.34 -2.45
CA PRO A 54 16.85 9.71 -1.56
C PRO A 54 18.08 10.61 -1.32
N ARG A 55 18.66 10.54 -0.12
CA ARG A 55 19.74 11.43 0.34
C ARG A 55 20.90 11.51 -0.66
N LYS A 56 21.36 10.36 -1.18
CA LYS A 56 22.47 10.25 -2.15
C LYS A 56 22.23 11.01 -3.46
N LEU A 57 20.97 11.23 -3.85
CA LEU A 57 20.61 11.91 -5.10
C LEU A 57 20.27 13.40 -4.91
N ARG A 58 20.25 13.88 -3.65
CA ARG A 58 19.79 15.25 -3.33
C ARG A 58 20.70 16.32 -3.89
N GLU A 59 22.02 16.12 -3.85
CA GLU A 59 23.01 17.09 -4.32
C GLU A 59 22.89 17.31 -5.83
N HIS A 60 22.83 16.23 -6.60
CA HIS A 60 22.59 16.30 -8.03
C HIS A 60 21.27 17.02 -8.34
N CYS A 61 20.17 16.69 -7.64
CA CYS A 61 18.89 17.36 -7.85
C CYS A 61 18.93 18.86 -7.48
N LYS A 62 19.64 19.25 -6.41
CA LYS A 62 19.81 20.67 -6.02
C LYS A 62 20.50 21.48 -7.11
N ALA A 63 21.55 20.92 -7.74
CA ALA A 63 22.26 21.57 -8.83
C ALA A 63 21.32 21.86 -10.03
N HIS A 64 20.39 20.95 -10.33
CA HIS A 64 19.38 21.16 -11.37
C HIS A 64 18.29 22.18 -10.97
N LEU A 65 17.91 22.24 -9.69
CA LEU A 65 16.86 23.14 -9.20
C LEU A 65 17.27 24.61 -9.11
N ALA A 66 18.57 24.90 -8.90
CA ALA A 66 19.08 26.28 -8.85
C ALA A 66 18.71 27.11 -10.09
N LYS A 67 18.39 26.44 -11.21
CA LYS A 67 18.01 27.04 -12.49
C LYS A 67 16.53 27.38 -12.64
N SER A 68 15.65 27.00 -11.70
CA SER A 68 14.20 27.21 -11.80
C SER A 68 13.69 28.17 -10.71
N THR A 69 13.15 29.32 -11.11
CA THR A 69 12.63 30.34 -10.18
C THR A 69 11.19 30.74 -10.52
N LYS A 70 10.28 30.46 -9.58
CA LYS A 70 9.23 31.36 -9.05
C LYS A 70 8.32 30.55 -8.12
N LYS A 71 8.25 30.94 -6.86
CA LYS A 71 7.29 30.38 -5.89
C LYS A 71 5.95 31.06 -6.11
N SER A 72 4.92 30.30 -6.48
CA SER A 72 3.53 30.78 -6.48
C SER A 72 3.09 31.13 -5.06
N LYS A 73 2.55 32.34 -4.88
CA LYS A 73 2.12 32.91 -3.58
C LYS A 73 0.72 32.47 -3.13
N LYS A 74 0.13 31.41 -3.70
CA LYS A 74 -1.14 30.86 -3.17
C LYS A 74 -0.85 29.77 -2.15
N HIS A 75 -0.45 30.17 -0.93
CA HIS A 75 -0.61 29.31 0.23
C HIS A 75 -1.77 29.87 1.05
N ARG A 76 -2.87 29.12 1.12
CA ARG A 76 -3.96 29.42 2.04
C ARG A 76 -3.54 28.89 3.40
N ASP A 77 -3.69 29.71 4.43
CA ASP A 77 -3.35 29.31 5.79
C ASP A 77 -4.18 28.11 6.24
N LYS A 78 -3.53 27.26 7.04
CA LYS A 78 -4.21 26.14 7.68
C LYS A 78 -5.16 26.69 8.75
N PRO A 79 -6.32 26.06 8.98
CA PRO A 79 -7.19 26.43 10.10
C PRO A 79 -6.44 26.28 11.42
N LYS A 80 -6.84 27.08 12.42
CA LYS A 80 -6.19 27.14 13.73
C LYS A 80 -6.25 25.81 14.50
N SER A 81 -7.35 25.06 14.37
CA SER A 81 -7.54 23.74 15.00
C SER A 81 -7.86 22.69 13.94
N LEU A 82 -6.92 21.76 13.70
CA LEU A 82 -7.14 20.65 12.77
C LEU A 82 -8.05 19.57 13.34
N LEU A 83 -8.02 19.37 14.67
CA LEU A 83 -8.79 18.34 15.35
C LEU A 83 -10.29 18.66 15.32
N GLU A 84 -10.67 19.90 15.63
CA GLU A 84 -12.06 20.36 15.52
C GLU A 84 -12.59 20.22 14.10
N GLU A 85 -11.76 20.55 13.11
CA GLU A 85 -12.12 20.41 11.70
C GLU A 85 -12.28 18.93 11.31
N TYR A 86 -11.51 18.01 11.88
CA TYR A 86 -11.69 16.57 11.68
C TYR A 86 -12.98 16.07 12.33
N ASN A 87 -13.24 16.46 13.58
CA ASN A 87 -14.49 16.11 14.29
C ASN A 87 -15.71 16.63 13.53
N ARG A 88 -15.65 17.87 13.03
CA ARG A 88 -16.71 18.46 12.20
C ARG A 88 -16.95 17.69 10.90
N ARG A 89 -15.88 17.18 10.26
CA ARG A 89 -16.00 16.39 9.01
C ARG A 89 -16.53 14.97 9.23
N GLN A 90 -16.26 14.39 10.40
CA GLN A 90 -16.69 13.04 10.77
C GLN A 90 -18.15 12.99 11.25
N SER A 91 -18.82 14.14 11.40
CA SER A 91 -20.17 14.23 11.99
C SER A 91 -21.21 13.27 11.40
N ASN A 92 -21.15 13.05 10.07
CA ASN A 92 -22.16 12.25 9.36
C ASN A 92 -21.68 10.84 9.03
N PHE A 93 -20.37 10.65 8.89
CA PHE A 93 -19.76 9.36 8.53
C PHE A 93 -18.51 9.14 9.36
N LEU A 94 -18.48 8.03 10.07
CA LEU A 94 -17.37 7.69 10.95
C LEU A 94 -16.09 7.44 10.15
N TRP A 95 -14.99 7.94 10.69
CA TRP A 95 -13.66 7.70 10.16
C TRP A 95 -13.01 6.65 11.04
N LEU A 96 -12.38 5.65 10.42
CA LEU A 96 -11.53 4.71 11.14
C LEU A 96 -10.28 5.43 11.66
N GLU A 97 -9.62 4.87 12.67
CA GLU A 97 -8.38 5.42 13.23
C GLU A 97 -7.30 5.66 12.15
N THR A 98 -7.27 4.78 11.13
CA THR A 98 -6.31 4.86 10.02
C THR A 98 -6.79 5.75 8.86
N HIS A 99 -7.94 6.43 8.98
CA HIS A 99 -8.60 7.13 7.89
C HIS A 99 -7.69 8.15 7.21
N LEU A 100 -6.94 8.94 7.98
CA LEU A 100 -6.00 9.93 7.44
C LEU A 100 -4.90 9.31 6.58
N TRP A 101 -4.48 8.08 6.88
CA TRP A 101 -3.48 7.37 6.09
C TRP A 101 -4.09 6.83 4.79
N HIS A 102 -5.28 6.25 4.88
CA HIS A 102 -6.04 5.72 3.74
C HIS A 102 -6.49 6.83 2.79
N ALA A 103 -7.05 7.93 3.29
CA ALA A 103 -7.50 9.06 2.49
C ALA A 103 -6.37 9.73 1.68
N LYS A 104 -5.11 9.59 2.12
CA LYS A 104 -3.94 10.08 1.38
C LYS A 104 -3.49 9.15 0.25
N ARG A 105 -3.93 7.89 0.21
CA ARG A 105 -3.38 6.82 -0.65
C ARG A 105 -4.44 6.08 -1.47
N PHE A 106 -5.69 6.16 -1.05
CA PHE A 106 -6.84 5.46 -1.60
C PHE A 106 -7.94 6.45 -1.93
N HIS A 107 -8.78 6.07 -2.89
CA HIS A 107 -10.06 6.71 -3.11
C HIS A 107 -11.03 6.24 -2.02
N MET A 108 -11.59 7.21 -1.30
CA MET A 108 -12.49 6.96 -0.17
C MET A 108 -13.94 7.08 -0.60
N GLU A 109 -14.80 6.20 -0.09
CA GLU A 109 -16.23 6.18 -0.37
C GLU A 109 -17.02 6.04 0.95
N LYS A 110 -18.23 6.61 0.98
CA LYS A 110 -19.12 6.57 2.15
C LYS A 110 -20.03 5.36 2.06
N LYS A 111 -19.89 4.39 2.97
CA LYS A 111 -20.67 3.14 3.00
C LYS A 111 -20.98 2.73 4.44
N TRP A 112 -22.22 2.29 4.69
CA TRP A 112 -22.66 1.73 5.98
C TRP A 112 -22.36 2.62 7.19
N GLY A 113 -22.45 3.95 7.04
CA GLY A 113 -22.14 4.90 8.12
C GLY A 113 -20.65 5.21 8.30
N TYR A 114 -19.76 4.58 7.51
CA TYR A 114 -18.31 4.80 7.54
C TYR A 114 -17.80 5.44 6.25
N THR A 115 -16.61 6.04 6.29
CA THR A 115 -15.85 6.43 5.09
C THR A 115 -14.66 5.50 4.90
N LEU A 116 -14.75 4.60 3.92
CA LEU A 116 -13.86 3.46 3.72
C LEU A 116 -13.02 3.59 2.44
N PRO A 117 -11.79 3.03 2.42
CA PRO A 117 -10.96 2.96 1.23
C PRO A 117 -11.48 1.90 0.24
N ILE A 118 -11.65 2.28 -1.02
CA ILE A 118 -12.14 1.36 -2.07
C ILE A 118 -11.01 0.89 -2.97
N CYS A 119 -10.26 1.83 -3.55
CA CYS A 119 -9.18 1.50 -4.49
C CYS A 119 -7.95 2.38 -4.24
N SER A 120 -6.76 1.81 -4.45
CA SER A 120 -5.53 2.58 -4.34
C SER A 120 -5.46 3.62 -5.47
N THR A 121 -4.87 4.78 -5.17
CA THR A 121 -4.56 5.80 -6.18
C THR A 121 -3.52 5.32 -7.19
N GLU A 122 -2.69 4.34 -6.83
CA GLU A 122 -1.75 3.70 -7.74
C GLU A 122 -2.37 2.45 -8.37
N LYS A 123 -2.13 2.25 -9.67
CA LYS A 123 -2.57 1.05 -10.41
C LYS A 123 -1.81 -0.18 -9.89
N SER A 124 -2.39 -0.86 -8.91
CA SER A 124 -1.71 -1.91 -8.14
C SER A 124 -2.41 -3.27 -8.19
N PHE A 125 -3.46 -3.47 -9.00
CA PHE A 125 -4.22 -4.74 -9.04
C PHE A 125 -3.33 -6.00 -9.20
N LYS A 126 -2.50 -6.05 -10.24
CA LYS A 126 -1.58 -7.19 -10.46
C LYS A 126 -0.52 -7.31 -9.35
N ALA A 127 -0.07 -6.17 -8.81
CA ALA A 127 0.90 -6.15 -7.73
C ALA A 127 0.31 -6.72 -6.43
N SER A 128 -0.93 -6.32 -6.09
CA SER A 128 -1.66 -6.84 -4.93
C SER A 128 -1.96 -8.34 -5.07
N TYR A 129 -2.35 -8.79 -6.26
CA TYR A 129 -2.55 -10.22 -6.51
C TYR A 129 -1.26 -11.02 -6.32
N LYS A 130 -0.16 -10.56 -6.90
CA LYS A 130 1.17 -11.18 -6.70
C LYS A 130 1.59 -11.14 -5.24
N ALA A 131 1.30 -10.05 -4.54
CA ALA A 131 1.62 -9.90 -3.13
C ALA A 131 0.82 -10.84 -2.24
N ALA A 132 -0.46 -11.07 -2.54
CA ALA A 132 -1.26 -12.06 -1.81
C ALA A 132 -0.71 -13.49 -1.95
N ALA A 133 -0.17 -13.84 -3.12
CA ALA A 133 0.37 -15.18 -3.37
C ALA A 133 1.82 -15.39 -2.90
N LYS A 134 2.69 -14.37 -3.04
CA LYS A 134 4.15 -14.51 -2.89
C LYS A 134 4.78 -13.53 -1.89
N HIS A 135 4.05 -12.52 -1.45
CA HIS A 135 4.56 -11.50 -0.53
C HIS A 135 3.55 -11.29 0.60
N THR A 136 3.39 -10.05 1.05
CA THR A 136 2.50 -9.71 2.16
C THR A 136 1.55 -8.60 1.73
N LEU A 137 0.29 -8.72 2.15
CA LEU A 137 -0.76 -7.74 1.97
C LEU A 137 -1.50 -7.60 3.29
N LEU A 138 -1.84 -6.38 3.69
CA LEU A 138 -2.60 -6.09 4.91
C LEU A 138 -3.85 -5.30 4.54
N PHE A 139 -4.94 -5.58 5.24
CA PHE A 139 -6.23 -4.89 5.11
C PHE A 139 -6.63 -4.32 6.46
N ASP A 140 -7.28 -3.15 6.45
CA ASP A 140 -7.93 -2.60 7.62
C ASP A 140 -9.40 -3.00 7.62
N LEU A 141 -9.78 -3.82 8.61
CA LEU A 141 -11.14 -4.35 8.79
C LEU A 141 -11.74 -3.87 10.13
N SER A 142 -11.25 -2.77 10.68
CA SER A 142 -11.66 -2.25 11.99
C SER A 142 -13.12 -1.79 12.06
N TYR A 143 -13.84 -1.79 10.94
CA TYR A 143 -15.29 -1.51 10.90
C TYR A 143 -16.16 -2.70 11.33
N TYR A 144 -15.59 -3.91 11.51
CA TYR A 144 -16.33 -5.00 12.14
C TYR A 144 -16.50 -4.74 13.63
N CYS A 145 -17.75 -4.67 14.07
CA CYS A 145 -18.09 -4.58 15.48
C CYS A 145 -18.02 -5.97 16.14
N CYS A 146 -17.50 -6.03 17.36
CA CYS A 146 -17.53 -7.23 18.18
C CYS A 146 -18.68 -7.11 19.19
N ILE A 147 -19.55 -8.12 19.24
CA ILE A 147 -20.63 -8.21 20.23
C ILE A 147 -20.21 -9.25 21.26
N GLU A 148 -20.02 -8.80 22.50
CA GLU A 148 -19.72 -9.68 23.63
C GLU A 148 -21.03 -10.06 24.35
N LEU A 149 -21.28 -11.36 24.50
CA LEU A 149 -22.41 -11.89 25.25
C LEU A 149 -21.91 -12.50 26.56
N ARG A 150 -22.41 -12.02 27.69
CA ARG A 150 -22.07 -12.54 29.03
C ARG A 150 -23.30 -13.10 29.71
N GLY A 151 -23.16 -14.28 30.31
CA GLY A 151 -24.25 -14.91 31.06
C GLY A 151 -24.03 -16.41 31.28
N PRO A 152 -24.99 -17.09 31.94
CA PRO A 152 -24.94 -18.53 32.14
C PRO A 152 -24.96 -19.29 30.80
N GLU A 153 -24.06 -20.26 30.66
CA GLU A 153 -23.85 -21.02 29.43
C GLU A 153 -25.14 -21.61 28.86
N LYS A 154 -25.94 -22.29 29.69
CA LYS A 154 -27.21 -22.92 29.27
C LYS A 154 -28.17 -21.92 28.63
N GLN A 155 -28.25 -20.69 29.15
CA GLN A 155 -29.15 -19.68 28.60
C GLN A 155 -28.64 -19.11 27.28
N LEU A 156 -27.31 -18.92 27.16
CA LEU A 156 -26.69 -18.46 25.92
C LEU A 156 -26.87 -19.50 24.81
N LEU A 157 -26.63 -20.78 25.10
CA LEU A 157 -26.81 -21.87 24.15
C LEU A 157 -28.25 -21.99 23.67
N THR A 158 -29.23 -21.96 24.57
CA THR A 158 -30.66 -22.02 24.18
C THR A 158 -31.03 -20.87 23.25
N LYS A 159 -30.58 -19.64 23.54
CA LYS A 159 -30.88 -18.46 22.72
C LYS A 159 -30.15 -18.46 21.38
N LEU A 160 -28.89 -18.87 21.34
CA LEU A 160 -28.11 -18.96 20.11
C LEU A 160 -28.61 -20.08 19.20
N THR A 161 -29.06 -21.20 19.77
CA THR A 161 -29.71 -22.28 19.02
C THR A 161 -31.03 -21.83 18.41
N TYR A 162 -31.80 -20.98 19.10
CA TYR A 162 -33.00 -20.39 18.51
C TYR A 162 -32.68 -19.49 17.29
N LEU A 163 -31.56 -18.77 17.31
CA LEU A 163 -31.15 -17.87 16.22
C LEU A 163 -30.41 -18.57 15.08
N THR A 164 -29.90 -19.78 15.30
CA THR A 164 -29.12 -20.52 14.32
C THR A 164 -29.83 -21.83 13.99
N ASP A 165 -30.26 -21.99 12.74
CA ASP A 165 -30.71 -23.28 12.26
C ASP A 165 -29.55 -24.29 12.31
N ALA A 166 -29.79 -25.60 12.37
CA ALA A 166 -28.73 -26.63 12.36
C ALA A 166 -28.58 -27.31 10.98
N CYS A 167 -29.54 -27.09 10.08
CA CYS A 167 -29.65 -27.82 8.81
C CYS A 167 -29.06 -27.05 7.60
N THR A 168 -28.87 -25.74 7.71
CA THR A 168 -28.65 -24.84 6.55
C THR A 168 -27.19 -24.35 6.41
N GLY A 169 -26.28 -24.67 7.34
CA GLY A 169 -24.96 -24.04 7.43
C GLY A 169 -23.89 -24.85 8.20
N LYS A 170 -22.64 -24.37 8.19
CA LYS A 170 -21.52 -24.96 8.94
C LYS A 170 -21.43 -24.23 10.31
N TYR A 171 -22.03 -24.78 11.36
CA TYR A 171 -22.38 -23.95 12.53
C TYR A 171 -21.30 -23.81 13.61
N VAL A 172 -21.02 -22.54 13.89
CA VAL A 172 -20.33 -21.99 15.05
C VAL A 172 -20.94 -22.50 16.36
N CYS A 173 -22.27 -22.62 16.47
CA CYS A 173 -22.92 -23.16 17.67
C CYS A 173 -22.61 -24.64 17.91
N LEU A 174 -22.65 -25.49 16.88
CA LEU A 174 -22.30 -26.91 16.98
C LEU A 174 -20.83 -27.12 17.39
N ASN A 175 -19.92 -26.24 16.92
CA ASN A 175 -18.51 -26.30 17.31
C ASN A 175 -18.26 -25.72 18.71
N ILE A 176 -18.97 -24.67 19.14
CA ILE A 176 -18.90 -24.14 20.51
C ILE A 176 -19.43 -25.18 21.51
N ILE A 177 -20.55 -25.83 21.20
CA ILE A 177 -21.13 -26.92 22.01
C ILE A 177 -20.13 -28.07 22.15
N LYS A 178 -19.57 -28.56 21.02
CA LYS A 178 -18.53 -29.62 21.04
C LYS A 178 -17.26 -29.22 21.79
N HIS A 179 -16.84 -27.95 21.73
CA HIS A 179 -15.64 -27.49 22.42
C HIS A 179 -15.86 -27.38 23.94
N LEU A 180 -17.02 -26.90 24.39
CA LEU A 180 -17.37 -26.82 25.81
C LEU A 180 -17.57 -28.20 26.44
N GLU A 181 -18.12 -29.16 25.70
CA GLU A 181 -18.21 -30.57 26.10
C GLU A 181 -16.83 -31.25 26.23
N SER A 182 -15.84 -30.83 25.43
CA SER A 182 -14.48 -31.38 25.48
C SER A 182 -13.58 -30.83 26.60
N VAL A 183 -13.92 -29.66 27.15
CA VAL A 183 -13.16 -28.98 28.22
C VAL A 183 -13.72 -29.31 29.63
N SER A 184 -14.88 -29.95 29.69
CA SER A 184 -15.59 -30.29 30.95
C SER A 184 -15.24 -31.68 31.53
N TYR A 185 -14.07 -32.24 31.19
CA TYR A 185 -13.54 -33.50 31.76
C TYR A 185 -12.27 -33.26 32.57
#